data_AF-A0A1I2BIZ2-F1
#
_entry.id   AF-A0A1I2BIZ2-F1
#
_cell.length_a   1.000
_cell.length_b   1.000
_cell.length_c   1.000
_cell.angle_alpha   90.00
_cell.angle_beta   90.00
_cell.angle_gamma   90.00
#
_symmetry.space_group_name_H-M   'P 1'
#
loop_
_entity.id
_entity.type
_entity.pdbx_description
1 polymer ?
#
loop_
_entity_poly.entity_id
_entity_poly.type
_entity_poly.pdbx_seq_one_letter_code
_entity_poly.pdbx_strand_id
1 'polypeptide(L)'
;MIIAAIPSPTESVWHVLGFPIRAYALCIILGMVAATLILEQRLRHRGAAPWVSLDIVVWAVPFGIIGARIYHVITSPQDYFGEGGSPVKAFFIWEGGLGIWGAVAGGAVGALIAARQIGIPLSVVADSLAPGLPVAQAIGRLGNWFNNELYGGVTTVPWGLEVHEMDPSNPGHAVMIDGEPVTRPDLYHPTFLYELVWNLGVALFVWLLDRKFKFGRGRAFALYVMAYTVGRFWIEILREDTATHFFGIRLNVYTSILVFLGAAIYFFMVKGPRGYVVPIDGPDTVAEPAAADADSDVSQVDVTAAGKTAERKPPVAYRLVTEEQFVEYQKSGALPEEEKAAEPEPEPAPVSAGSAGDGEADDSADKPADKD
;
A
#
# COMPACT_ATOMS: atom_id res chain seq x y z
N MET A 1 -33.96 25.16 3.06
CA MET A 1 -33.50 24.03 3.89
C MET A 1 -33.28 22.84 2.96
N ILE A 2 -32.03 22.45 2.71
CA ILE A 2 -31.72 21.29 1.86
C ILE A 2 -31.75 20.07 2.77
N ILE A 3 -32.77 19.23 2.64
CA ILE A 3 -33.10 18.15 3.59
C ILE A 3 -32.01 17.06 3.67
N ALA A 4 -31.14 16.95 2.64
CA ALA A 4 -30.14 15.90 2.53
C ALA A 4 -28.68 16.39 2.70
N ALA A 5 -28.47 17.64 3.12
CA ALA A 5 -27.13 18.15 3.38
C ALA A 5 -26.47 17.33 4.50
N ILE A 6 -25.18 17.07 4.35
CA ILE A 6 -24.39 16.29 5.30
C ILE A 6 -23.69 17.29 6.21
N PRO A 7 -23.98 17.34 7.52
CA PRO A 7 -23.25 18.20 8.43
C PRO A 7 -21.86 17.63 8.69
N SER A 8 -20.85 18.48 8.76
CA SER A 8 -19.57 18.12 9.36
C SER A 8 -19.67 18.13 10.89
N PRO A 9 -18.78 17.44 11.62
CA PRO A 9 -18.73 17.50 13.08
C PRO A 9 -18.29 18.88 13.57
N THR A 10 -18.82 19.32 14.71
CA THR A 10 -18.41 20.55 15.41
C THR A 10 -17.15 20.36 16.25
N GLU A 11 -16.77 19.12 16.54
CA GLU A 11 -15.59 18.77 17.32
C GLU A 11 -14.78 17.66 16.64
N SER A 12 -13.46 17.80 16.66
CA SER A 12 -12.49 16.84 16.13
C SER A 12 -11.39 16.47 17.12
N VAL A 13 -11.40 17.08 18.31
CA VAL A 13 -10.45 16.81 19.39
C VAL A 13 -11.20 16.64 20.70
N TRP A 14 -10.88 15.57 21.42
CA TRP A 14 -11.41 15.31 22.76
C TRP A 14 -10.30 15.27 23.78
N HIS A 15 -10.49 15.93 24.92
CA HIS A 15 -9.53 15.89 26.02
C HIS A 15 -9.90 14.78 27.01
N VAL A 16 -9.15 13.68 27.01
CA VAL A 16 -9.31 12.58 27.96
C VAL A 16 -8.15 12.60 28.93
N LEU A 17 -8.44 12.82 30.22
CA LEU A 17 -7.44 12.91 31.28
C LEU A 17 -6.33 13.95 30.99
N GLY A 18 -6.68 15.05 30.30
CA GLY A 18 -5.74 16.10 29.90
C GLY A 18 -4.99 15.85 28.58
N PHE A 19 -5.14 14.68 27.96
CA PHE A 19 -4.51 14.36 26.68
C PHE A 19 -5.45 14.63 25.50
N PRO A 20 -4.98 15.35 24.45
CA PRO A 20 -5.79 15.60 23.26
C PRO A 20 -5.83 14.35 22.36
N ILE A 21 -7.02 13.77 22.22
CA ILE A 21 -7.32 12.68 21.29
C ILE A 21 -7.92 13.28 20.03
N ARG A 22 -7.21 13.15 18.91
CA ARG A 22 -7.60 13.71 17.61
C ARG A 22 -8.37 12.68 16.80
N ALA A 23 -9.54 13.04 16.28
CA ALA A 23 -10.41 12.15 15.51
C ALA A 23 -9.72 11.57 14.26
N TYR A 24 -8.95 12.39 13.54
CA TYR A 24 -8.20 11.91 12.38
C TYR A 24 -7.16 10.85 12.76
N ALA A 25 -6.52 10.98 13.92
CA ALA A 25 -5.53 10.01 14.38
C ALA A 25 -6.19 8.66 14.67
N LEU A 26 -7.36 8.67 15.31
CA LEU A 26 -8.18 7.48 15.51
C LEU A 26 -8.58 6.84 14.17
N CYS A 27 -9.00 7.64 13.18
CA CYS A 27 -9.35 7.14 11.85
C CYS A 27 -8.15 6.50 11.15
N ILE A 28 -6.96 7.10 11.23
CA ILE A 28 -5.73 6.54 10.64
C ILE A 28 -5.37 5.22 11.33
N ILE A 29 -5.41 5.15 12.66
CA ILE A 29 -5.13 3.93 13.43
C ILE A 29 -6.14 2.84 13.06
N LEU A 30 -7.43 3.17 13.01
CA LEU A 30 -8.47 2.22 12.62
C LEU A 30 -8.27 1.72 11.18
N GLY A 31 -7.90 2.61 10.26
CA GLY A 31 -7.55 2.25 8.89
C GLY A 31 -6.36 1.30 8.82
N MET A 32 -5.31 1.57 9.60
CA MET A 32 -4.12 0.71 9.71
C MET A 32 -4.47 -0.68 10.27
N VAL A 33 -5.30 -0.74 11.32
CA VAL A 33 -5.80 -2.00 11.88
C VAL A 33 -6.59 -2.77 10.83
N ALA A 34 -7.53 -2.13 10.12
CA ALA A 34 -8.31 -2.77 9.08
C ALA A 34 -7.44 -3.34 7.95
N ALA A 35 -6.46 -2.56 7.46
CA ALA A 35 -5.51 -3.04 6.44
C ALA A 35 -4.66 -4.21 6.94
N THR A 36 -4.24 -4.18 8.21
CA THR A 36 -3.45 -5.24 8.83
C THR A 36 -4.25 -6.53 8.97
N LEU A 37 -5.53 -6.45 9.37
CA LEU A 37 -6.43 -7.61 9.45
C LEU A 37 -6.67 -8.23 8.06
N ILE A 38 -6.87 -7.39 7.03
CA ILE A 38 -7.01 -7.85 5.65
C ILE A 38 -5.72 -8.51 5.16
N LEU A 39 -4.57 -7.90 5.45
CA LEU A 39 -3.25 -8.44 5.12
C LEU A 39 -3.04 -9.81 5.80
N GLU A 40 -3.33 -9.91 7.09
CA GLU A 40 -3.21 -11.12 7.89
C GLU A 40 -4.04 -12.26 7.30
N GLN A 41 -5.32 -12.00 7.06
CA GLN A 41 -6.22 -13.01 6.49
C GLN A 41 -5.69 -13.51 5.14
N ARG A 42 -5.22 -12.60 4.29
CA ARG A 42 -4.77 -12.94 2.93
C ARG A 42 -3.40 -13.62 2.92
N LEU A 43 -2.49 -13.24 3.81
CA LEU A 43 -1.22 -13.92 4.00
C LEU A 43 -1.43 -15.35 4.52
N ARG A 44 -2.33 -15.55 5.49
CA ARG A 44 -2.71 -16.90 5.96
C ARG A 44 -3.28 -17.77 4.85
N HIS A 45 -4.17 -17.23 4.02
CA HIS A 45 -4.68 -17.94 2.85
C HIS A 45 -3.61 -18.29 1.80
N ARG A 46 -2.45 -17.63 1.87
CA ARG A 46 -1.28 -17.93 1.03
C ARG A 46 -0.24 -18.78 1.75
N GLY A 47 -0.51 -19.27 2.95
CA GLY A 47 0.37 -20.17 3.71
C GLY A 47 1.37 -19.50 4.64
N ALA A 48 1.32 -18.17 4.80
CA ALA A 48 2.14 -17.50 5.79
C ALA A 48 1.68 -17.85 7.20
N ALA A 49 2.63 -17.98 8.13
CA ALA A 49 2.33 -18.21 9.54
C ALA A 49 1.49 -17.05 10.12
N PRO A 50 0.65 -17.34 11.13
CA PRO A 50 -0.09 -16.31 11.86
C PRO A 50 0.82 -15.16 12.29
N TRP A 51 0.33 -13.93 12.20
CA TRP A 51 0.93 -12.68 12.71
C TRP A 51 2.20 -12.19 12.00
N VAL A 52 2.61 -12.84 10.91
CA VAL A 52 3.61 -12.29 9.98
C VAL A 52 3.24 -10.89 9.51
N SER A 53 1.94 -10.59 9.40
CA SER A 53 1.45 -9.24 9.10
C SER A 53 1.94 -8.20 10.13
N LEU A 54 1.97 -8.54 11.42
CA LEU A 54 2.47 -7.66 12.48
C LEU A 54 3.98 -7.49 12.37
N ASP A 55 4.71 -8.56 12.09
CA ASP A 55 6.17 -8.50 11.87
C ASP A 55 6.50 -7.54 10.71
N ILE A 56 5.67 -7.49 9.67
CA ILE A 56 5.80 -6.53 8.57
C ILE A 56 5.42 -5.11 9.00
N VAL A 57 4.30 -4.94 9.71
CA VAL A 57 3.77 -3.63 10.13
C VAL A 57 4.71 -2.92 11.11
N VAL A 58 5.36 -3.66 12.01
CA VAL A 58 6.34 -3.15 12.98
C VAL A 58 7.53 -2.47 12.29
N TRP A 59 7.90 -2.90 11.07
CA TRP A 59 8.89 -2.21 10.27
C TRP A 59 8.27 -1.13 9.38
N ALA A 60 7.15 -1.42 8.72
CA ALA A 60 6.54 -0.53 7.74
C ALA A 60 6.08 0.80 8.36
N VAL A 61 5.48 0.79 9.55
CA VAL A 61 4.91 2.00 10.16
C VAL A 61 5.99 2.97 10.64
N PRO A 62 7.00 2.57 11.43
CA PRO A 62 8.07 3.49 11.85
C PRO A 62 8.86 4.04 10.67
N PHE A 63 9.21 3.20 9.68
CA PHE A 63 9.89 3.68 8.48
C PHE A 63 9.01 4.60 7.64
N GLY A 64 7.70 4.38 7.61
CA GLY A 64 6.73 5.31 7.02
C GLY A 64 6.77 6.68 7.72
N ILE A 65 6.73 6.73 9.05
CA ILE A 65 6.79 7.99 9.81
C ILE A 65 8.12 8.71 9.57
N ILE A 66 9.24 7.97 9.61
CA ILE A 66 10.58 8.52 9.33
C ILE A 66 10.66 9.07 7.91
N GLY A 67 10.22 8.29 6.91
CA GLY A 67 10.21 8.71 5.52
C GLY A 67 9.32 9.94 5.29
N ALA A 68 8.15 9.98 5.92
CA ALA A 68 7.24 11.11 5.86
C ALA A 68 7.87 12.39 6.38
N ARG A 69 8.62 12.29 7.49
CA ARG A 69 9.33 13.41 8.08
C ARG A 69 10.48 13.89 7.20
N ILE A 70 11.31 12.96 6.71
CA ILE A 70 12.42 13.27 5.81
C ILE A 70 11.91 14.01 4.57
N TYR A 71 10.86 13.49 3.94
CA TYR A 71 10.28 14.13 2.76
C TYR A 71 9.81 15.55 3.06
N HIS A 72 9.09 15.76 4.17
CA HIS A 72 8.61 17.08 4.55
C HIS A 72 9.75 18.09 4.77
N VAL A 73 10.82 17.69 5.47
CA VAL A 73 12.00 18.54 5.69
C VAL A 73 12.69 18.89 4.37
N ILE A 74 12.75 17.95 3.42
CA ILE A 74 13.33 18.19 2.09
C ILE A 74 12.46 19.14 1.26
N THR A 75 11.14 19.03 1.34
CA THR A 75 10.22 19.88 0.55
C THR A 75 9.98 21.26 1.16
N SER A 76 10.21 21.41 2.46
CA SER A 76 10.03 22.67 3.20
C SER A 76 11.30 23.06 3.97
N PRO A 77 12.46 23.21 3.29
CA PRO A 77 13.73 23.44 3.99
C PRO A 77 13.78 24.80 4.70
N GLN A 78 13.01 25.78 4.23
CA GLN A 78 12.97 27.13 4.81
C GLN A 78 12.41 27.14 6.24
N ASP A 79 11.46 26.25 6.55
CA ASP A 79 10.87 26.15 7.90
C ASP A 79 11.89 25.72 8.97
N TYR A 80 13.00 25.09 8.54
CA TYR A 80 14.02 24.52 9.42
C TYR A 80 15.37 25.24 9.32
N PHE A 81 15.78 25.61 8.11
CA PHE A 81 17.12 26.14 7.80
C PHE A 81 17.08 27.58 7.27
N GLY A 82 15.89 28.16 7.08
CA GLY A 82 15.70 29.54 6.66
C GLY A 82 15.78 30.54 7.81
N GLU A 83 15.54 31.81 7.50
CA GLU A 83 15.53 32.89 8.49
C GLU A 83 14.41 32.68 9.53
N GLY A 84 14.78 32.53 10.80
CA GLY A 84 13.83 32.20 11.89
C GLY A 84 13.50 30.70 12.02
N GLY A 85 14.06 29.84 11.16
CA GLY A 85 13.94 28.39 11.25
C GLY A 85 14.77 27.78 12.39
N SER A 86 14.36 26.61 12.88
CA SER A 86 15.12 25.85 13.88
C SER A 86 15.40 24.44 13.37
N PRO A 87 16.67 24.08 13.11
CA PRO A 87 17.02 22.74 12.62
C PRO A 87 16.59 21.61 13.57
N VAL A 88 16.54 21.86 14.88
CA VAL A 88 16.12 20.87 15.88
C VAL A 88 14.65 20.48 15.70
N LYS A 89 13.81 21.40 15.22
CA LYS A 89 12.40 21.09 14.93
C LYS A 89 12.25 20.01 13.86
N ALA A 90 13.25 19.75 13.02
CA ALA A 90 13.21 18.66 12.05
C ALA A 90 12.95 17.28 12.70
N PHE A 91 13.26 17.11 13.99
CA PHE A 91 12.99 15.86 14.72
C PHE A 91 11.62 15.81 15.40
N PHE A 92 10.90 16.94 15.48
CA PHE A 92 9.64 17.05 16.22
C PHE A 92 8.45 16.58 15.38
N ILE A 93 8.33 15.25 15.23
CA ILE A 93 7.25 14.62 14.45
C ILE A 93 5.84 14.89 15.00
N TRP A 94 5.72 15.30 16.27
CA TRP A 94 4.46 15.64 16.93
C TRP A 94 3.97 17.06 16.61
N GLU A 95 4.82 17.93 16.05
CA GLU A 95 4.42 19.27 15.57
C GLU A 95 3.73 19.22 14.20
N GLY A 96 3.54 18.02 13.63
CA GLY A 96 3.00 17.84 12.28
C GLY A 96 4.11 17.81 11.22
N GLY A 97 3.79 18.19 9.98
CA GLY A 97 4.77 18.20 8.90
C GLY A 97 5.22 16.78 8.49
N LEU A 98 4.26 15.98 8.02
CA LEU A 98 4.49 14.62 7.53
C LEU A 98 4.04 14.54 6.07
N GLY A 99 4.96 14.25 5.16
CA GLY A 99 4.68 14.14 3.74
C GLY A 99 4.25 12.74 3.32
N ILE A 100 3.10 12.62 2.64
CA ILE A 100 2.55 11.32 2.22
C ILE A 100 3.48 10.53 1.30
N TRP A 101 4.18 11.20 0.37
CA TRP A 101 5.13 10.53 -0.54
C TRP A 101 6.30 9.89 0.21
N GLY A 102 6.80 10.60 1.22
CA GLY A 102 7.80 10.06 2.15
C GLY A 102 7.25 8.88 2.95
N ALA A 103 6.00 8.95 3.39
CA ALA A 103 5.35 7.87 4.13
C ALA A 103 5.23 6.58 3.31
N VAL A 104 4.82 6.72 2.04
CA VAL A 104 4.70 5.59 1.10
C VAL A 104 6.07 4.97 0.80
N ALA A 105 7.08 5.79 0.49
CA ALA A 105 8.42 5.30 0.19
C ALA A 105 9.08 4.64 1.40
N GLY A 106 9.03 5.31 2.56
CA GLY A 106 9.55 4.78 3.82
C GLY A 106 8.84 3.48 4.22
N GLY A 107 7.51 3.45 4.16
CA GLY A 107 6.74 2.25 4.47
C GLY A 107 7.06 1.07 3.54
N ALA A 108 7.26 1.33 2.25
CA ALA A 108 7.69 0.30 1.30
C ALA A 108 9.10 -0.24 1.62
N VAL A 109 10.03 0.61 2.04
CA VAL A 109 11.36 0.19 2.51
C VAL A 109 11.25 -0.66 3.77
N GLY A 110 10.45 -0.25 4.75
CA GLY A 110 10.21 -1.03 5.97
C GLY A 110 9.60 -2.40 5.66
N ALA A 111 8.59 -2.46 4.78
CA ALA A 111 7.99 -3.71 4.34
C ALA A 111 9.00 -4.60 3.58
N LEU A 112 9.88 -4.02 2.78
CA LEU A 112 10.94 -4.75 2.08
C LEU A 112 11.96 -5.36 3.06
N ILE A 113 12.36 -4.61 4.09
CA ILE A 113 13.28 -5.09 5.13
C ILE A 113 12.64 -6.27 5.87
N ALA A 114 11.40 -6.11 6.34
CA ALA A 114 10.69 -7.18 7.02
C ALA A 114 10.49 -8.42 6.13
N ALA A 115 10.03 -8.22 4.89
CA ALA A 115 9.83 -9.31 3.94
C ALA A 115 11.12 -10.10 3.69
N ARG A 116 12.27 -9.43 3.61
CA ARG A 116 13.59 -10.08 3.49
C ARG A 116 14.01 -10.82 4.76
N GLN A 117 13.78 -10.24 5.94
CA GLN A 117 14.09 -10.89 7.22
C GLN A 117 13.25 -12.14 7.45
N ILE A 118 11.98 -12.10 7.05
CA ILE A 118 11.02 -13.21 7.21
C ILE A 118 11.18 -14.24 6.08
N GLY A 119 11.78 -13.88 4.95
CA GLY A 119 11.94 -14.74 3.78
C GLY A 119 10.69 -14.86 2.90
N ILE A 120 9.76 -13.90 2.97
CA ILE A 120 8.57 -13.86 2.10
C ILE A 120 8.82 -12.93 0.91
N PRO A 121 8.48 -13.32 -0.33
CA PRO A 121 8.60 -12.42 -1.46
C PRO A 121 7.74 -11.17 -1.29
N LEU A 122 8.31 -9.98 -1.51
CA LEU A 122 7.60 -8.71 -1.39
C LEU A 122 6.34 -8.65 -2.26
N SER A 123 6.34 -9.33 -3.41
CA SER A 123 5.17 -9.42 -4.28
C SER A 123 3.98 -10.13 -3.62
N VAL A 124 4.23 -11.15 -2.79
CA VAL A 124 3.18 -11.84 -2.01
C VAL A 124 2.60 -10.91 -0.97
N VAL A 125 3.45 -10.14 -0.27
CA VAL A 125 3.03 -9.11 0.69
C VAL A 125 2.20 -8.03 -0.01
N ALA A 126 2.71 -7.48 -1.12
CA ALA A 126 2.06 -6.42 -1.88
C ALA A 126 0.68 -6.84 -2.41
N ASP A 127 0.56 -8.02 -3.02
CA ASP A 127 -0.71 -8.55 -3.53
C ASP A 127 -1.71 -8.90 -2.41
N SER A 128 -1.20 -9.26 -1.23
CA SER A 128 -2.03 -9.52 -0.05
C SER A 128 -2.54 -8.22 0.56
N LEU A 129 -1.71 -7.18 0.59
CA LEU A 129 -2.04 -5.84 1.10
C LEU A 129 -2.91 -5.01 0.15
N ALA A 130 -2.88 -5.28 -1.15
CA ALA A 130 -3.52 -4.50 -2.21
C ALA A 130 -4.99 -4.09 -1.94
N PRO A 131 -5.90 -4.96 -1.47
CA PRO A 131 -7.26 -4.55 -1.11
C PRO A 131 -7.35 -3.86 0.26
N GLY A 132 -6.38 -4.05 1.15
CA GLY A 132 -6.36 -3.43 2.48
C GLY A 132 -6.00 -1.94 2.45
N LEU A 133 -5.11 -1.53 1.54
CA LEU A 133 -4.73 -0.12 1.37
C LEU A 133 -5.91 0.81 1.09
N PRO A 134 -6.76 0.55 0.08
CA PRO A 134 -7.92 1.40 -0.17
C PRO A 134 -8.93 1.37 0.98
N VAL A 135 -9.08 0.26 1.72
CA VAL A 135 -9.90 0.26 2.95
C VAL A 135 -9.35 1.22 4.00
N ALA A 136 -8.03 1.20 4.24
CA ALA A 136 -7.39 2.15 5.15
C ALA A 136 -7.56 3.60 4.69
N GLN A 137 -7.41 3.85 3.38
CA GLN A 137 -7.63 5.17 2.79
C GLN A 137 -9.07 5.64 2.98
N ALA A 138 -10.06 4.77 2.77
CA ALA A 138 -11.48 5.06 2.95
C ALA A 138 -11.79 5.48 4.39
N ILE A 139 -11.29 4.73 5.38
CA ILE A 139 -11.45 5.06 6.80
C ILE A 139 -10.72 6.37 7.13
N GLY A 140 -9.51 6.57 6.58
CA GLY A 140 -8.76 7.80 6.76
C GLY A 140 -9.50 9.06 6.29
N ARG A 141 -10.36 8.96 5.26
CA ARG A 141 -11.18 10.11 4.79
C ARG A 141 -12.19 10.60 5.81
N LEU A 142 -12.65 9.73 6.72
CA LEU A 142 -13.49 10.17 7.84
C LEU A 142 -12.74 11.15 8.75
N GLY A 143 -11.40 11.03 8.84
CA GLY A 143 -10.58 12.00 9.55
C GLY A 143 -10.67 13.40 8.96
N ASN A 144 -10.74 13.52 7.63
CA ASN A 144 -10.92 14.82 6.96
C ASN A 144 -12.32 15.40 7.20
N TRP A 145 -13.33 14.53 7.27
CA TRP A 145 -14.69 14.94 7.62
C TRP A 145 -14.76 15.50 9.04
N PHE A 146 -14.19 14.81 10.04
CA PHE A 146 -14.07 15.34 11.41
C PHE A 146 -13.28 16.65 11.45
N ASN A 147 -12.16 16.73 10.75
CA ASN A 147 -11.30 17.91 10.73
C ASN A 147 -11.87 19.10 9.94
N ASN A 148 -13.02 18.96 9.28
CA ASN A 148 -13.59 20.01 8.43
C ASN A 148 -12.61 20.49 7.34
N GLU A 149 -11.88 19.56 6.72
CA GLU A 149 -10.82 19.87 5.74
C GLU A 149 -10.94 19.08 4.43
N LEU A 150 -10.23 19.54 3.40
CA LEU A 150 -10.10 18.91 2.08
C LEU A 150 -11.43 18.65 1.36
N TYR A 151 -12.50 19.40 1.66
CA TYR A 151 -13.76 19.41 0.93
C TYR A 151 -13.61 20.02 -0.48
N GLY A 152 -14.56 19.77 -1.36
CA GLY A 152 -14.53 20.27 -2.74
C GLY A 152 -15.12 21.67 -2.88
N GLY A 153 -15.26 22.13 -4.13
CA GLY A 153 -15.85 23.44 -4.42
C GLY A 153 -17.32 23.58 -4.01
N VAL A 154 -17.81 24.83 -4.09
CA VAL A 154 -19.22 25.16 -3.81
C VAL A 154 -20.15 24.36 -4.72
N THR A 155 -21.24 23.85 -4.15
CA THR A 155 -22.16 22.95 -4.84
C THR A 155 -23.62 23.22 -4.52
N THR A 156 -24.49 22.83 -5.45
CA THR A 156 -25.95 22.88 -5.29
C THR A 156 -26.58 21.48 -5.21
N VAL A 157 -25.76 20.42 -5.20
CA VAL A 157 -26.27 19.05 -5.09
C VAL A 157 -26.92 18.83 -3.71
N PRO A 158 -27.98 18.01 -3.63
CA PRO A 158 -28.75 17.87 -2.40
C PRO A 158 -27.99 17.19 -1.25
N TRP A 159 -26.92 16.44 -1.55
CA TRP A 159 -26.02 15.83 -0.56
C TRP A 159 -24.75 16.67 -0.30
N GLY A 160 -24.81 17.98 -0.52
CA GLY A 160 -23.70 18.89 -0.22
C GLY A 160 -23.27 18.81 1.24
N LEU A 161 -21.98 19.04 1.49
CA LEU A 161 -21.37 19.10 2.80
C LEU A 161 -21.55 20.49 3.39
N GLU A 162 -22.20 20.58 4.53
CA GLU A 162 -22.16 21.75 5.38
C GLU A 162 -20.90 21.70 6.23
N VAL A 163 -20.09 22.76 6.18
CA VAL A 163 -18.77 22.82 6.81
C VAL A 163 -18.81 23.83 7.96
N HIS A 164 -18.47 23.39 9.16
CA HIS A 164 -18.30 24.27 10.31
C HIS A 164 -17.00 25.07 10.21
N GLU A 165 -17.06 26.33 10.66
CA GLU A 165 -15.87 27.15 10.82
C GLU A 165 -15.12 26.71 12.08
N MET A 166 -13.86 26.29 11.94
CA MET A 166 -13.06 25.80 13.06
C MET A 166 -12.33 26.96 13.75
N ASP A 167 -12.36 26.98 15.08
CA ASP A 167 -11.75 28.02 15.92
C ASP A 167 -10.22 27.91 15.93
N PRO A 168 -9.47 28.93 15.44
CA PRO A 168 -8.01 28.93 15.50
C PRO A 168 -7.44 29.00 16.92
N SER A 169 -8.20 29.57 17.87
CA SER A 169 -7.80 29.73 19.27
C SER A 169 -8.12 28.50 20.13
N ASN A 170 -9.05 27.65 19.67
CA ASN A 170 -9.39 26.38 20.29
C ASN A 170 -9.34 25.22 19.26
N PRO A 171 -8.13 24.75 18.89
CA PRO A 171 -7.96 23.83 17.78
C PRO A 171 -8.78 22.54 17.92
N GLY A 172 -9.64 22.29 16.94
CA GLY A 172 -10.49 21.11 16.89
C GLY A 172 -11.92 21.33 17.36
N HIS A 173 -12.31 22.57 17.66
CA HIS A 173 -13.69 22.94 17.96
C HIS A 173 -14.21 23.98 16.96
N ALA A 174 -15.51 23.93 16.66
CA ALA A 174 -16.16 24.95 15.83
C ALA A 174 -16.26 26.28 16.57
N VAL A 175 -16.26 27.38 15.81
CA VAL A 175 -16.58 28.72 16.29
C VAL A 175 -18.04 28.73 16.75
N MET A 176 -18.27 29.30 17.94
CA MET A 176 -19.61 29.40 18.52
C MET A 176 -20.03 30.88 18.61
N ILE A 177 -21.21 31.22 18.10
CA ILE A 177 -21.83 32.55 18.24
C ILE A 177 -23.21 32.35 18.88
N ASP A 178 -23.47 33.05 19.99
CA ASP A 178 -24.72 32.93 20.77
C ASP A 178 -25.07 31.50 21.20
N GLY A 179 -24.05 30.63 21.35
CA GLY A 179 -24.22 29.23 21.73
C GLY A 179 -24.47 28.27 20.57
N GLU A 180 -24.52 28.77 19.34
CA GLU A 180 -24.71 27.95 18.13
C GLU A 180 -23.42 27.87 17.30
N PRO A 181 -23.12 26.69 16.70
CA PRO A 181 -21.93 26.52 15.88
C PRO A 181 -22.08 27.22 14.53
N VAL A 182 -21.03 27.95 14.13
CA VAL A 182 -21.02 28.70 12.87
C VAL A 182 -20.67 27.77 11.71
N THR A 183 -21.49 27.80 10.66
CA THR A 183 -21.22 27.12 9.40
C THR A 183 -20.84 28.11 8.31
N ARG A 184 -20.06 27.62 7.35
CA ARG A 184 -19.74 28.37 6.13
C ARG A 184 -21.03 28.64 5.34
N PRO A 185 -21.09 29.74 4.57
CA PRO A 185 -22.33 30.20 3.94
C PRO A 185 -22.85 29.26 2.84
N ASP A 186 -21.97 28.47 2.24
CA ASP A 186 -22.27 27.61 1.09
C ASP A 186 -22.19 26.12 1.46
N LEU A 187 -22.79 25.27 0.61
CA LEU A 187 -22.55 23.83 0.62
C LEU A 187 -21.37 23.49 -0.28
N TYR A 188 -20.61 22.48 0.11
CA TYR A 188 -19.41 22.04 -0.60
C TYR A 188 -19.55 20.61 -1.10
N HIS A 189 -18.83 20.24 -2.16
CA HIS A 189 -18.76 18.84 -2.57
C HIS A 189 -18.13 17.98 -1.45
N PRO A 190 -18.80 16.92 -0.93
CA PRO A 190 -18.23 16.02 0.08
C PRO A 190 -17.17 15.09 -0.56
N THR A 191 -16.02 15.63 -0.91
CA THR A 191 -14.87 14.88 -1.46
C THR A 191 -14.43 13.74 -0.56
N PHE A 192 -14.53 13.89 0.77
CA PHE A 192 -14.24 12.80 1.71
C PHE A 192 -15.12 11.58 1.42
N LEU A 193 -16.42 11.79 1.15
CA LEU A 193 -17.39 10.73 0.89
C LEU A 193 -17.15 10.12 -0.50
N TYR A 194 -16.88 10.98 -1.49
CA TYR A 194 -16.52 10.54 -2.83
C TYR A 194 -15.26 9.67 -2.84
N GLU A 195 -14.21 10.10 -2.13
CA GLU A 195 -12.97 9.34 -1.95
C GLU A 195 -13.22 8.05 -1.15
N LEU A 196 -14.04 8.10 -0.09
CA LEU A 196 -14.39 6.92 0.71
C LEU A 196 -15.08 5.86 -0.14
N VAL A 197 -16.14 6.23 -0.86
CA VAL A 197 -16.90 5.31 -1.71
C VAL A 197 -16.03 4.77 -2.84
N TRP A 198 -15.23 5.63 -3.48
CA TRP A 198 -14.30 5.19 -4.51
C TRP A 198 -13.30 4.17 -3.98
N ASN A 199 -12.68 4.45 -2.84
CA ASN A 199 -11.69 3.55 -2.23
C ASN A 199 -12.33 2.21 -1.84
N LEU A 200 -13.53 2.19 -1.24
CA LEU A 200 -14.24 0.93 -1.00
C LEU A 200 -14.56 0.18 -2.30
N GLY A 201 -14.94 0.90 -3.36
CA GLY A 201 -15.12 0.34 -4.70
C GLY A 201 -13.82 -0.27 -5.26
N VAL A 202 -12.69 0.40 -5.10
CA VAL A 202 -11.36 -0.11 -5.49
C VAL A 202 -10.99 -1.36 -4.68
N ALA A 203 -11.22 -1.35 -3.37
CA ALA A 203 -10.96 -2.50 -2.51
C ALA A 203 -11.75 -3.72 -2.98
N LEU A 204 -13.05 -3.55 -3.24
CA LEU A 204 -13.94 -4.60 -3.74
C LEU A 204 -13.51 -5.05 -5.13
N PHE A 205 -13.19 -4.13 -6.04
CA PHE A 205 -12.76 -4.41 -7.40
C PHE A 205 -11.46 -5.25 -7.42
N VAL A 206 -10.44 -4.82 -6.68
CA VAL A 206 -9.17 -5.54 -6.57
C VAL A 206 -9.38 -6.91 -5.94
N TRP A 207 -10.20 -7.00 -4.88
CA TRP A 207 -10.51 -8.27 -4.22
C TRP A 207 -11.22 -9.26 -5.14
N LEU A 208 -12.26 -8.82 -5.88
CA LEU A 208 -13.02 -9.66 -6.80
C LEU A 208 -12.14 -10.15 -7.96
N LEU A 209 -11.37 -9.25 -8.59
CA LEU A 209 -10.52 -9.61 -9.71
C LEU A 209 -9.36 -10.50 -9.29
N ASP A 210 -8.72 -10.21 -8.15
CA ASP A 210 -7.68 -11.08 -7.63
C ASP A 210 -8.27 -12.45 -7.25
N ARG A 211 -9.45 -12.53 -6.64
CA ARG A 211 -10.10 -13.82 -6.36
C ARG A 211 -10.38 -14.62 -7.64
N LYS A 212 -10.83 -13.96 -8.71
CA LYS A 212 -11.19 -14.60 -9.99
C LYS A 212 -9.98 -15.02 -10.82
N PHE A 213 -9.01 -14.12 -10.98
CA PHE A 213 -7.87 -14.33 -11.87
C PHE A 213 -6.61 -14.82 -11.17
N LYS A 214 -6.64 -14.92 -9.84
CA LYS A 214 -5.52 -15.36 -9.00
C LYS A 214 -4.22 -14.64 -9.37
N PHE A 215 -4.23 -13.32 -9.24
CA PHE A 215 -3.05 -12.52 -9.58
C PHE A 215 -1.87 -12.89 -8.66
N GLY A 216 -0.68 -12.90 -9.25
CA GLY A 216 0.58 -13.03 -8.55
C GLY A 216 1.62 -12.06 -9.07
N ARG A 217 2.81 -12.10 -8.46
CA ARG A 217 3.96 -11.26 -8.80
C ARG A 217 3.65 -9.75 -8.75
N GLY A 218 2.85 -9.29 -7.79
CA GLY A 218 2.59 -7.85 -7.58
C GLY A 218 1.49 -7.27 -8.47
N ARG A 219 0.80 -8.11 -9.27
CA ARG A 219 -0.23 -7.64 -10.21
C ARG A 219 -1.50 -7.16 -9.53
N ALA A 220 -1.89 -7.72 -8.38
CA ALA A 220 -3.03 -7.19 -7.64
C ALA A 220 -2.71 -5.81 -7.04
N PHE A 221 -1.47 -5.62 -6.60
CA PHE A 221 -0.99 -4.31 -6.17
C PHE A 221 -0.96 -3.29 -7.32
N ALA A 222 -0.46 -3.66 -8.50
CA ALA A 222 -0.48 -2.80 -9.67
C ALA A 222 -1.92 -2.41 -10.08
N LEU A 223 -2.86 -3.37 -10.01
CA LEU A 223 -4.28 -3.09 -10.26
C LEU A 223 -4.85 -2.07 -9.26
N TYR A 224 -4.52 -2.18 -7.97
CA TYR A 224 -4.86 -1.17 -6.96
C TYR A 224 -4.33 0.20 -7.35
N VAL A 225 -3.04 0.30 -7.71
CA VAL A 225 -2.40 1.58 -8.09
C VAL A 225 -3.10 2.20 -9.29
N MET A 226 -3.43 1.41 -10.32
CA MET A 226 -4.19 1.87 -11.49
C MET A 226 -5.57 2.40 -11.09
N ALA A 227 -6.34 1.64 -10.32
CA ALA A 227 -7.71 2.02 -9.96
C ALA A 227 -7.74 3.24 -9.01
N TYR A 228 -6.77 3.35 -8.10
CA TYR A 228 -6.61 4.50 -7.22
C TYR A 228 -6.28 5.79 -7.99
N THR A 229 -5.34 5.72 -8.93
CA THR A 229 -4.92 6.89 -9.73
C THR A 229 -6.02 7.40 -10.67
N VAL A 230 -6.89 6.51 -11.18
CA VAL A 230 -8.11 6.91 -11.90
C VAL A 230 -9.04 7.71 -10.98
N GLY A 231 -9.24 7.25 -9.74
CA GLY A 231 -10.01 7.99 -8.73
C GLY A 231 -9.44 9.38 -8.46
N ARG A 232 -8.11 9.43 -8.32
CA ARG A 232 -7.41 10.70 -8.06
C ARG A 232 -7.63 11.70 -9.18
N PHE A 233 -7.68 11.27 -10.45
CA PHE A 233 -7.88 12.16 -11.58
C PHE A 233 -9.17 12.99 -11.47
N TRP A 234 -10.32 12.36 -11.24
CA TRP A 234 -11.60 13.09 -11.24
C TRP A 234 -11.86 13.85 -9.93
N ILE A 235 -11.34 13.38 -8.80
CA ILE A 235 -11.48 14.06 -7.52
C ILE A 235 -10.62 15.32 -7.48
N GLU A 236 -9.45 15.29 -8.11
CA GLU A 236 -8.58 16.47 -8.23
C GLU A 236 -9.22 17.59 -9.08
N ILE A 237 -10.13 17.24 -10.00
CA ILE A 237 -10.92 18.22 -10.78
C ILE A 237 -12.00 18.91 -9.91
N LEU A 238 -12.53 18.21 -8.90
CA LEU A 238 -13.57 18.73 -8.00
C LEU A 238 -13.04 19.60 -6.85
N ARG A 239 -11.72 19.58 -6.62
CA ARG A 239 -11.09 20.31 -5.52
C ARG A 239 -10.77 21.75 -5.93
N GLU A 240 -11.03 22.69 -5.02
CA GLU A 240 -10.72 24.12 -5.19
C GLU A 240 -9.47 24.58 -4.40
N ASP A 241 -8.77 23.66 -3.72
CA ASP A 241 -7.62 24.01 -2.87
C ASP A 241 -6.44 24.61 -3.64
N THR A 242 -5.60 25.40 -2.96
CA THR A 242 -4.34 25.96 -3.45
C THR A 242 -3.28 24.87 -3.72
N ALA A 243 -3.42 24.13 -4.82
CA ALA A 243 -2.38 23.20 -5.28
C ALA A 243 -1.41 23.87 -6.25
N THR A 244 -0.19 23.35 -6.33
CA THR A 244 0.79 23.76 -7.33
C THR A 244 0.30 23.38 -8.73
N HIS A 245 0.15 24.37 -9.60
CA HIS A 245 -0.25 24.19 -10.99
C HIS A 245 0.99 24.15 -11.89
N PHE A 246 1.00 23.22 -12.83
CA PHE A 246 1.97 23.14 -13.92
C PHE A 246 1.17 23.11 -15.23
N PHE A 247 1.42 24.04 -16.15
CA PHE A 247 0.59 24.27 -17.35
C PHE A 247 -0.92 24.39 -17.08
N GLY A 248 -1.31 25.01 -15.96
CA GLY A 248 -2.73 25.20 -15.61
C GLY A 248 -3.44 23.94 -15.09
N ILE A 249 -2.72 22.82 -14.92
CA ILE A 249 -3.23 21.57 -14.35
C ILE A 249 -2.49 21.30 -13.02
N ARG A 250 -3.20 20.78 -12.02
CA ARG A 250 -2.62 20.42 -10.71
C ARG A 250 -1.53 19.35 -10.87
N LEU A 251 -0.40 19.52 -10.18
CA LEU A 251 0.75 18.59 -10.26
C LEU A 251 0.35 17.13 -9.99
N ASN A 252 -0.59 16.90 -9.07
CA ASN A 252 -1.10 15.58 -8.73
C ASN A 252 -1.73 14.83 -9.91
N VAL A 253 -2.25 15.53 -10.92
CA VAL A 253 -2.80 14.93 -12.13
C VAL A 253 -1.68 14.30 -12.96
N TYR A 254 -0.57 15.02 -13.17
CA TYR A 254 0.61 14.49 -13.87
C TYR A 254 1.18 13.27 -13.14
N THR A 255 1.34 13.38 -11.82
CA THR A 255 1.82 12.25 -11.01
C THR A 255 0.89 11.05 -11.13
N SER A 256 -0.44 11.26 -11.11
CA SER A 256 -1.42 10.19 -11.26
C SER A 256 -1.32 9.51 -12.63
N ILE A 257 -1.13 10.28 -13.72
CA ILE A 257 -0.95 9.73 -15.07
C ILE A 257 0.33 8.89 -15.15
N LEU A 258 1.46 9.40 -14.67
CA LEU A 258 2.74 8.69 -14.71
C LEU A 258 2.69 7.40 -13.89
N VAL A 259 2.14 7.46 -12.69
CA VAL A 259 1.99 6.29 -11.81
C VAL A 259 1.01 5.28 -12.40
N PHE A 260 -0.09 5.74 -13.02
CA PHE A 260 -1.02 4.86 -13.73
C PHE A 260 -0.33 4.12 -14.89
N LEU A 261 0.39 4.85 -15.74
CA LEU A 261 1.10 4.26 -16.88
C LEU A 261 2.16 3.25 -16.43
N GLY A 262 2.96 3.59 -15.41
CA GLY A 262 3.94 2.67 -14.83
C GLY A 262 3.29 1.39 -14.29
N ALA A 263 2.18 1.53 -13.55
CA ALA A 263 1.44 0.38 -13.03
C ALA A 263 0.77 -0.45 -14.14
N ALA A 264 0.24 0.19 -15.18
CA ALA A 264 -0.35 -0.49 -16.33
C ALA A 264 0.71 -1.28 -17.13
N ILE A 265 1.85 -0.64 -17.44
CA ILE A 265 2.98 -1.30 -18.10
C ILE A 265 3.42 -2.52 -17.28
N TYR A 266 3.62 -2.35 -15.97
CA TYR A 266 3.96 -3.46 -15.08
C TYR A 266 2.91 -4.57 -15.11
N PHE A 267 1.62 -4.22 -15.00
CA PHE A 267 0.51 -5.17 -14.96
C PHE A 267 0.39 -6.03 -16.22
N PHE A 268 0.69 -5.46 -17.40
CA PHE A 268 0.64 -6.16 -18.69
C PHE A 268 1.93 -6.88 -19.05
N MET A 269 3.09 -6.37 -18.65
CA MET A 269 4.39 -7.01 -18.89
C MET A 269 4.65 -8.18 -17.94
N VAL A 270 4.32 -8.02 -16.66
CA VAL A 270 4.54 -9.07 -15.66
C VAL A 270 3.37 -10.05 -15.70
N LYS A 271 3.71 -11.31 -15.98
CA LYS A 271 2.77 -12.44 -15.94
C LYS A 271 3.29 -13.49 -14.97
N GLY A 272 2.36 -14.22 -14.36
CA GLY A 272 2.69 -15.34 -13.50
C GLY A 272 1.53 -15.74 -12.59
N PRO A 273 1.57 -16.98 -12.08
CA PRO A 273 0.56 -17.49 -11.17
C PRO A 273 0.65 -16.78 -9.81
N ARG A 274 -0.43 -16.88 -9.03
CA ARG A 274 -0.42 -16.53 -7.61
C ARG A 274 0.63 -17.37 -6.89
N GLY A 275 1.50 -16.71 -6.13
CA GLY A 275 2.47 -17.36 -5.27
C GLY A 275 1.88 -17.72 -3.91
N TYR A 276 2.19 -18.93 -3.44
CA TYR A 276 1.92 -19.43 -2.09
C TYR A 276 3.25 -19.62 -1.37
N VAL A 277 3.25 -19.57 -0.04
CA VAL A 277 4.45 -19.69 0.78
C VAL A 277 4.30 -20.86 1.76
N VAL A 278 5.37 -21.65 1.90
CA VAL A 278 5.45 -22.77 2.84
C VAL A 278 6.67 -22.56 3.75
N PRO A 279 6.53 -22.67 5.09
CA PRO A 279 7.66 -22.59 6.00
C PRO A 279 8.73 -23.66 5.71
N ILE A 280 10.00 -23.27 5.69
CA ILE A 280 11.10 -24.22 5.39
C ILE A 280 11.39 -25.15 6.58
N ASP A 281 11.13 -24.72 7.81
CA ASP A 281 11.45 -25.50 9.03
C ASP A 281 10.41 -26.56 9.42
N GLY A 282 9.48 -26.89 8.52
CA GLY A 282 8.48 -27.94 8.76
C GLY A 282 7.31 -27.54 9.68
N PRO A 283 6.42 -28.50 10.01
CA PRO A 283 5.08 -28.25 10.57
C PRO A 283 5.05 -27.64 11.99
N ASP A 284 6.17 -27.57 12.71
CA ASP A 284 6.25 -26.98 14.06
C ASP A 284 6.01 -25.45 14.09
N THR A 285 5.93 -24.82 12.92
CA THR A 285 5.70 -23.36 12.76
C THR A 285 4.22 -23.01 12.51
N VAL A 286 3.40 -24.00 12.16
CA VAL A 286 1.95 -23.83 12.06
C VAL A 286 1.37 -24.24 13.40
N ALA A 287 1.06 -23.27 14.26
CA ALA A 287 0.23 -23.58 15.42
C ALA A 287 -1.09 -24.15 14.89
N GLU A 288 -1.26 -25.46 15.01
CA GLU A 288 -2.54 -26.13 14.85
C GLU A 288 -3.58 -25.31 15.64
N PRO A 289 -4.77 -25.00 15.09
CA PRO A 289 -5.83 -24.55 15.96
C PRO A 289 -6.03 -25.68 16.96
N ALA A 290 -5.78 -25.40 18.25
CA ALA A 290 -6.02 -26.34 19.32
C ALA A 290 -7.37 -26.99 19.04
N ALA A 291 -7.35 -28.31 18.80
CA ALA A 291 -8.56 -29.08 18.65
C ALA A 291 -9.44 -28.67 19.84
N ALA A 292 -10.61 -28.12 19.54
CA ALA A 292 -11.59 -27.82 20.57
C ALA A 292 -11.91 -29.15 21.24
N ASP A 293 -11.35 -29.37 22.44
CA ASP A 293 -11.77 -30.44 23.33
C ASP A 293 -13.27 -30.21 23.58
N ALA A 294 -14.07 -30.98 22.86
CA ALA A 294 -15.51 -30.84 22.75
C ALA A 294 -16.26 -31.34 24.00
N ASP A 295 -15.64 -31.26 25.18
CA ASP A 295 -16.24 -31.76 26.42
C ASP A 295 -15.80 -31.00 27.70
N SER A 296 -15.38 -29.74 27.59
CA SER A 296 -15.11 -28.93 28.79
C SER A 296 -16.29 -28.01 29.13
N ASP A 297 -16.93 -28.36 30.24
CA ASP A 297 -17.96 -27.62 30.96
C ASP A 297 -17.55 -26.14 31.14
N VAL A 298 -18.44 -25.22 30.75
CA VAL A 298 -18.20 -23.77 30.59
C VAL A 298 -17.98 -23.05 31.94
N SER A 299 -17.90 -23.78 33.05
CA SER A 299 -17.82 -23.23 34.40
C SER A 299 -16.40 -23.19 35.00
N GLN A 300 -15.39 -23.76 34.33
CA GLN A 300 -14.00 -23.67 34.77
C GLN A 300 -13.06 -23.27 33.63
N VAL A 301 -13.00 -21.96 33.35
CA VAL A 301 -11.85 -21.38 32.66
C VAL A 301 -10.70 -21.36 33.66
N ASP A 302 -9.89 -22.42 33.65
CA ASP A 302 -8.64 -22.45 34.38
C ASP A 302 -7.63 -21.53 33.69
N VAL A 303 -7.53 -20.28 34.16
CA VAL A 303 -6.64 -19.23 33.64
C VAL A 303 -5.16 -19.64 33.79
N THR A 304 -4.85 -20.66 34.60
CA THR A 304 -3.48 -21.17 34.78
C THR A 304 -3.06 -22.21 33.74
N ALA A 305 -4.01 -22.81 33.00
CA ALA A 305 -3.73 -23.74 31.90
C ALA A 305 -3.33 -23.03 30.59
N ALA A 306 -3.48 -21.71 30.49
CA ALA A 306 -3.01 -20.90 29.37
C ALA A 306 -1.47 -20.87 29.22
N GLY A 307 -0.73 -21.49 30.16
CA GLY A 307 0.72 -21.51 30.23
C GLY A 307 1.44 -22.50 29.31
N LYS A 308 0.74 -23.30 28.50
CA LYS A 308 1.37 -24.07 27.40
C LYS A 308 0.88 -23.57 26.05
N THR A 309 1.03 -22.26 25.81
CA THR A 309 1.09 -21.81 24.42
C THR A 309 2.39 -22.37 23.87
N ALA A 310 2.33 -23.35 22.96
CA ALA A 310 3.51 -23.83 22.26
C ALA A 310 4.31 -22.61 21.80
N GLU A 311 5.56 -22.51 22.24
CA GLU A 311 6.41 -21.36 22.01
C GLU A 311 6.47 -21.12 20.50
N ARG A 312 5.78 -20.08 20.02
CA ARG A 312 5.63 -19.80 18.59
C ARG A 312 7.03 -19.52 18.04
N LYS A 313 7.60 -20.51 17.36
CA LYS A 313 8.86 -20.32 16.64
C LYS A 313 8.54 -19.64 15.30
N PRO A 314 8.93 -18.37 15.09
CA PRO A 314 8.81 -17.76 13.78
C PRO A 314 9.63 -18.59 12.78
N PRO A 315 9.07 -18.93 11.60
CA PRO A 315 9.81 -19.68 10.60
C PRO A 315 11.04 -18.89 10.16
N VAL A 316 12.15 -19.60 10.01
CA VAL A 316 13.46 -19.06 9.58
C VAL A 316 13.37 -18.51 8.16
N ALA A 317 12.57 -19.15 7.30
CA ALA A 317 12.32 -18.70 5.94
C ALA A 317 11.09 -19.38 5.32
N TYR A 318 10.64 -18.87 4.17
CA TYR A 318 9.57 -19.46 3.37
C TYR A 318 10.07 -19.86 1.98
N ARG A 319 9.52 -20.96 1.46
CA ARG A 319 9.64 -21.36 0.06
C ARG A 319 8.41 -20.89 -0.72
N LEU A 320 8.64 -20.25 -1.86
CA LEU A 320 7.58 -19.90 -2.81
C LEU A 320 7.20 -21.15 -3.61
N VAL A 321 5.92 -21.50 -3.60
CA VAL A 321 5.39 -22.72 -4.24
C VAL A 321 4.16 -22.40 -5.10
N THR A 322 3.85 -23.30 -6.02
CA THR A 322 2.62 -23.24 -6.83
C THR A 322 1.38 -23.57 -5.98
N GLU A 323 0.20 -23.29 -6.51
CA GLU A 323 -1.06 -23.66 -5.85
C GLU A 323 -1.20 -25.18 -5.65
N GLU A 324 -0.75 -25.97 -6.62
CA GLU A 324 -0.81 -27.43 -6.59
C GLU A 324 0.08 -27.98 -5.47
N GLN A 325 1.34 -27.52 -5.43
CA GLN A 325 2.30 -27.87 -4.37
C GLN A 325 1.81 -27.42 -2.98
N PHE A 326 1.16 -26.25 -2.89
CA PHE A 326 0.61 -25.75 -1.63
C PHE A 326 -0.55 -26.63 -1.13
N VAL A 327 -1.46 -27.03 -2.02
CA VAL A 327 -2.58 -27.93 -1.68
C VAL A 327 -2.07 -29.32 -1.29
N GLU A 328 -1.02 -29.81 -1.95
CA GLU A 328 -0.38 -31.07 -1.58
C GLU A 328 0.25 -31.00 -0.19
N TYR A 329 1.04 -29.95 0.09
CA TYR A 329 1.61 -29.70 1.41
C TYR A 329 0.53 -29.64 2.51
N GLN A 330 -0.60 -28.97 2.25
CA GLN A 330 -1.72 -28.92 3.21
C GLN A 330 -2.35 -30.30 3.47
N LYS A 331 -2.29 -31.23 2.53
CA LYS A 331 -2.85 -32.58 2.67
C LYS A 331 -1.87 -33.56 3.30
N SER A 332 -0.59 -33.48 2.93
CA SER A 332 0.42 -34.48 3.29
C SER A 332 1.31 -34.05 4.45
N GLY A 333 1.41 -32.74 4.73
CA GLY A 333 2.41 -32.16 5.63
C GLY A 333 3.85 -32.25 5.09
N ALA A 334 4.05 -32.86 3.92
CA ALA A 334 5.36 -33.04 3.31
C ALA A 334 5.77 -31.80 2.52
N LEU A 335 6.98 -31.31 2.78
CA LEU A 335 7.55 -30.21 2.01
C LEU A 335 7.70 -30.63 0.54
N PRO A 336 7.35 -29.76 -0.43
CA PRO A 336 7.57 -30.06 -1.85
C PRO A 336 9.05 -30.34 -2.13
N GLU A 337 9.33 -31.37 -2.94
CA GLU A 337 10.71 -31.64 -3.39
C GLU A 337 11.29 -30.41 -4.11
N GLU A 338 12.57 -30.14 -3.88
CA GLU A 338 13.26 -29.09 -4.65
C GLU A 338 13.31 -29.51 -6.11
N GLU A 339 12.64 -28.77 -7.00
CA GLU A 339 13.02 -28.80 -8.41
C GLU A 339 14.50 -28.43 -8.46
N LYS A 340 15.36 -29.41 -8.73
CA LYS A 340 16.75 -29.13 -9.15
C LYS A 340 16.63 -28.14 -10.28
N ALA A 341 17.19 -26.94 -10.09
CA ALA A 341 17.30 -25.95 -11.14
C ALA A 341 17.80 -26.69 -12.39
N ALA A 342 17.00 -26.68 -13.46
CA ALA A 342 17.39 -27.29 -14.72
C ALA A 342 18.79 -26.74 -15.04
N GLU A 343 19.78 -27.63 -15.11
CA GLU A 343 21.10 -27.27 -15.60
C GLU A 343 20.88 -26.55 -16.94
N PRO A 344 21.47 -25.36 -17.15
CA PRO A 344 21.34 -24.69 -18.42
C PRO A 344 21.81 -25.67 -19.49
N GLU A 345 20.92 -26.00 -20.45
CA GLU A 345 21.28 -26.79 -21.62
C GLU A 345 22.57 -26.19 -22.20
N PRO A 346 23.60 -27.00 -22.48
CA PRO A 346 24.85 -26.48 -23.00
C PRO A 346 24.55 -25.74 -24.30
N GLU A 347 24.99 -24.47 -24.38
CA GLU A 347 24.89 -23.65 -25.59
C GLU A 347 25.37 -24.47 -26.80
N PRO A 348 24.63 -24.48 -27.93
CA PRO A 348 25.12 -25.11 -29.13
C PRO A 348 26.43 -24.44 -29.53
N ALA A 349 27.48 -25.25 -29.68
CA ALA A 349 28.83 -24.81 -30.01
C ALA A 349 28.82 -23.86 -31.23
N PRO A 350 29.66 -22.81 -31.23
CA PRO A 350 29.72 -21.90 -32.36
C PRO A 350 30.14 -22.66 -33.61
N VAL A 351 29.32 -22.54 -34.65
CA VAL A 351 29.62 -23.06 -35.99
C VAL A 351 30.93 -22.42 -36.44
N SER A 352 31.97 -23.23 -36.59
CA SER A 352 33.24 -22.76 -37.15
C SER A 352 32.98 -22.27 -38.58
N ALA A 353 33.31 -21.01 -38.84
CA ALA A 353 33.45 -20.52 -40.20
C ALA A 353 34.59 -21.32 -40.84
N GLY A 354 34.22 -22.22 -41.76
CA GLY A 354 35.18 -23.00 -42.53
C GLY A 354 36.13 -22.08 -43.29
N SER A 355 37.41 -22.35 -43.16
CA SER A 355 38.46 -21.75 -43.97
C SER A 355 38.27 -22.17 -45.42
N ALA A 356 37.99 -21.21 -46.30
CA ALA A 356 38.22 -21.37 -47.73
C ALA A 356 39.68 -21.01 -48.03
N GLY A 357 40.53 -22.02 -48.04
CA GLY A 357 41.84 -21.99 -48.70
C GLY A 357 41.89 -23.17 -49.65
N ASP A 358 41.99 -22.87 -50.95
CA ASP A 358 42.43 -23.69 -52.10
C ASP A 358 42.12 -22.80 -53.33
N GLY A 359 42.98 -22.53 -54.31
CA GLY A 359 44.30 -23.02 -54.63
C GLY A 359 44.91 -22.14 -55.72
N GLU A 360 46.17 -22.42 -56.00
CA GLU A 360 47.15 -21.68 -56.81
C GLU A 360 47.07 -22.01 -58.32
N ALA A 361 47.84 -21.25 -59.13
CA ALA A 361 48.20 -21.41 -60.55
C ALA A 361 47.24 -20.79 -61.61
N ASP A 362 47.66 -20.25 -62.75
CA ASP A 362 48.92 -19.73 -63.31
C ASP A 362 48.53 -19.11 -64.68
N ASP A 363 49.34 -18.15 -65.15
CA ASP A 363 49.57 -17.73 -66.54
C ASP A 363 48.40 -17.32 -67.48
N SER A 364 48.40 -16.05 -67.91
CA SER A 364 48.65 -15.64 -69.31
C SER A 364 48.08 -14.25 -69.65
N ALA A 365 48.87 -13.55 -70.45
CA ALA A 365 48.68 -12.20 -70.95
C ALA A 365 47.40 -11.99 -71.77
N ASP A 366 46.80 -10.80 -71.69
CA ASP A 366 46.74 -9.91 -72.86
C ASP A 366 46.33 -8.47 -72.48
N LYS A 367 46.98 -7.49 -73.12
CA LYS A 367 46.56 -6.08 -73.20
C LYS A 367 45.90 -5.91 -74.57
N PRO A 368 44.84 -5.10 -74.70
CA PRO A 368 45.04 -3.81 -75.37
C PRO A 368 44.32 -2.67 -74.61
N ALA A 369 44.90 -1.46 -74.52
CA ALA A 369 44.69 -0.32 -75.44
C ALA A 369 43.22 0.18 -75.39
N ASP A 370 42.85 1.45 -75.29
CA ASP A 370 43.44 2.78 -75.31
C ASP A 370 42.22 3.73 -75.15
N LYS A 371 42.44 5.01 -74.80
CA LYS A 371 41.48 6.15 -74.90
C LYS A 371 40.32 6.19 -73.89
N ASP A 372 39.95 7.31 -73.27
CA ASP A 372 40.34 8.73 -73.30
C ASP A 372 40.07 9.35 -71.92
#